data_AF-A0A7D5YJN2-F1
#
_entry.id   AF-A0A7D5YJN2-F1
#
_cell.length_a   1.000
_cell.length_b   1.000
_cell.length_c   1.000
_cell.angle_alpha   90.00
_cell.angle_beta   90.00
_cell.angle_gamma   90.00
#
_symmetry.space_group_name_H-M   'P 1'
#
loop_
_entity.id
_entity.type
_entity.pdbx_description
1 polymer ?
#
loop_
_entity_poly.entity_id
_entity_poly.type
_entity_poly.pdbx_seq_one_letter_code
_entity_poly.pdbx_strand_id
1 'polypeptide(L)' 'MLILLDLDRGATITNTAEQVVRTVDELVGGIGKRRLIYRDTIGRYDEILVDNGVFRGFKACSISQQDFLRGLLLKSL' A
#
# COMPACT_ATOMS: atom_id res chain seq x y z
N MET A 1 9.36 2.38 4.18
CA MET A 1 8.26 2.02 3.27
C MET A 1 7.42 0.98 3.99
N LEU A 2 6.10 1.05 3.87
CA LEU A 2 5.18 0.02 4.35
C LEU A 2 4.55 -0.64 3.13
N ILE A 3 4.42 -1.97 3.16
CA ILE A 3 3.77 -2.74 2.10
C ILE A 3 2.52 -3.38 2.69
N LEU A 4 1.37 -3.05 2.12
CA LEU A 4 0.09 -3.68 2.42
C LEU A 4 -0.21 -4.76 1.39
N LEU A 5 -0.80 -5.86 1.84
CA LEU A 5 -1.27 -6.92 0.95
C LEU A 5 -2.80 -6.95 1.00
N ASP A 6 -3.42 -6.73 -0.15
CA ASP A 6 -4.86 -6.98 -0.29
C ASP A 6 -5.07 -8.50 -0.40
N LEU A 7 -5.72 -9.08 0.60
CA LEU A 7 -5.94 -10.52 0.72
C LEU A 7 -7.30 -10.96 0.16
N ASP A 8 -8.08 -10.04 -0.44
CA ASP A 8 -9.40 -10.31 -1.00
C ASP A 8 -10.41 -10.91 0.00
N ARG A 9 -10.31 -10.53 1.29
CA ARG A 9 -11.18 -11.05 2.37
C ARG A 9 -12.29 -10.08 2.77
N GLY A 10 -12.92 -9.43 1.78
CA GLY A 10 -14.04 -8.51 1.99
C GLY A 10 -13.73 -7.10 1.52
N ALA A 11 -13.52 -6.15 2.43
CA ALA A 11 -13.18 -4.78 2.06
C ALA A 11 -11.78 -4.73 1.41
N THR A 12 -11.73 -4.41 0.12
CA THR A 12 -10.47 -4.20 -0.60
C THR A 12 -9.87 -2.85 -0.23
N ILE A 13 -8.57 -2.71 -0.40
CA ILE A 13 -7.84 -1.45 -0.16
C ILE A 13 -8.39 -0.34 -1.05
N THR A 14 -8.75 -0.68 -2.29
CA THR A 14 -9.29 0.28 -3.28
C THR A 14 -10.60 0.92 -2.84
N ASN A 15 -11.48 0.17 -2.16
CA ASN A 15 -12.80 0.65 -1.76
C ASN A 15 -12.83 1.31 -0.38
N THR A 16 -11.76 1.16 0.42
CA THR A 16 -11.71 1.64 1.82
C THR A 16 -10.42 2.39 2.16
N ALA A 17 -9.78 2.99 1.15
CA ALA A 17 -8.44 3.56 1.25
C ALA A 17 -8.27 4.58 2.39
N GLU A 18 -9.27 5.43 2.64
CA GLU A 18 -9.23 6.38 3.75
C GLU A 18 -9.17 5.69 5.12
N GLN A 19 -9.98 4.65 5.32
CA GLN A 19 -9.99 3.88 6.57
C GLN A 19 -8.71 3.07 6.74
N VAL A 20 -8.18 2.52 5.64
CA VAL A 20 -6.89 1.82 5.62
C VAL A 20 -5.77 2.77 6.04
N VAL A 21 -5.69 3.98 5.45
CA VAL A 21 -4.67 4.98 5.80
C VAL A 21 -4.76 5.34 7.28
N ARG A 22 -5.96 5.62 7.81
CA ARG A 22 -6.15 5.92 9.24
C ARG A 22 -5.68 4.78 10.14
N THR A 23 -6.09 3.56 9.82
CA THR A 23 -5.73 2.36 10.60
C THR A 23 -4.22 2.16 10.61
N VAL A 24 -3.56 2.31 9.46
CA VAL A 24 -2.10 2.22 9.37
C VAL A 24 -1.44 3.32 10.19
N ASP A 25 -1.89 4.57 10.05
CA ASP A 25 -1.37 5.72 10.77
C ASP A 25 -1.39 5.48 12.29
N GLU A 26 -2.50 5.00 12.82
CA GLU A 26 -2.64 4.61 14.22
C GLU A 26 -1.70 3.46 14.60
N LEU A 27 -1.65 2.39 13.80
CA LEU A 27 -0.84 1.19 14.08
C LEU A 27 0.66 1.46 14.13
N VAL A 28 1.16 2.39 13.30
CA VAL A 28 2.60 2.67 13.19
C VAL A 28 3.05 3.95 13.89
N GLY A 29 2.16 4.59 14.66
CA GLY A 29 2.43 5.84 15.38
C GLY A 29 2.66 7.04 14.44
N GLY A 30 1.92 7.10 13.33
CA GLY A 30 1.96 8.15 12.31
C GLY A 30 2.78 7.75 11.08
N ILE A 31 2.18 7.67 9.88
CA ILE A 31 2.85 7.24 8.62
C ILE A 31 4.06 8.13 8.30
N GLY A 32 3.97 9.43 8.58
CA GLY A 32 5.04 10.39 8.31
C GLY A 32 5.43 10.43 6.83
N LYS A 33 6.73 10.39 6.52
CA LYS A 33 7.26 10.41 5.13
C LYS A 33 7.38 9.02 4.51
N ARG A 34 6.85 7.97 5.14
CA ARG A 34 6.97 6.60 4.64
C ARG A 34 6.06 6.40 3.44
N ARG A 35 6.61 5.91 2.33
CA ARG A 35 5.81 5.44 1.18
C ARG A 35 4.93 4.28 1.60
N LEU A 36 3.67 4.32 1.16
CA LEU A 36 2.65 3.34 1.43
C LEU A 36 2.33 2.60 0.13
N ILE A 37 2.88 1.40 -0.03
CA ILE A 37 2.67 0.59 -1.23
C ILE A 37 1.63 -0.47 -0.88
N TYR A 38 0.72 -0.79 -1.79
CA TYR A 38 -0.13 -1.96 -1.63
C TYR A 38 -0.04 -2.88 -2.86
N ARG A 39 -0.18 -4.17 -2.62
CA ARG A 39 -0.34 -5.20 -3.65
C ARG A 39 -1.82 -5.55 -3.75
N ASP A 40 -2.41 -5.38 -4.91
CA ASP A 40 -3.80 -5.78 -5.17
C ASP A 40 -3.96 -7.30 -5.31
N THR A 41 -5.20 -7.73 -5.49
CA THR A 41 -5.59 -9.15 -5.57
C THR A 41 -5.05 -9.85 -6.81
N ILE A 42 -4.77 -9.11 -7.89
CA ILE A 42 -4.14 -9.62 -9.12
C ILE A 42 -2.60 -9.55 -9.08
N GLY A 43 -2.03 -9.07 -7.98
CA GLY A 43 -0.60 -9.04 -7.72
C GLY A 43 0.16 -7.87 -8.34
N ARG A 44 -0.54 -6.80 -8.69
CA ARG A 44 0.04 -5.52 -9.10
C ARG A 44 0.22 -4.62 -7.87
N TYR A 45 1.27 -3.81 -7.91
CA TYR A 45 1.59 -2.85 -6.86
C TYR A 45 1.21 -1.43 -7.27
N ASP A 46 0.53 -0.71 -6.39
CA ASP A 46 0.27 0.71 -6.53
C ASP A 46 0.66 1.43 -5.22
N GLU A 47 0.98 2.72 -5.31
CA GLU A 47 1.25 3.56 -4.16
C GLU A 47 -0.04 4.26 -3.72
N ILE A 48 -0.33 4.17 -2.42
CA ILE A 48 -1.35 4.98 -1.75
C ILE A 48 -0.70 6.32 -1.44
N LEU A 49 -1.18 7.39 -2.07
CA LEU A 49 -0.70 8.73 -1.84
C LEU A 49 -1.32 9.25 -0.53
N VAL A 50 -0.47 9.63 0.41
CA VAL A 50 -0.86 10.16 1.72
C VAL A 50 -0.17 11.50 1.95
N ASP A 51 -0.94 12.47 2.42
CA ASP A 51 -0.46 13.79 2.82
C ASP A 51 -1.00 14.11 4.22
N ASN A 52 -0.10 14.25 5.19
CA ASN A 52 -0.44 14.47 6.61
C ASN A 52 -1.49 13.48 7.17
N GLY A 53 -1.33 12.19 6.89
CA GLY A 53 -2.26 11.14 7.33
C GLY A 53 -3.58 11.08 6.55
N VAL A 54 -3.73 11.89 5.50
CA VAL A 54 -4.93 11.95 4.66
C VAL A 54 -4.67 11.28 3.31
N PHE A 55 -5.55 10.37 2.91
CA PHE A 55 -5.53 9.75 1.60
C PHE A 55 -5.75 10.78 0.47
N ARG A 56 -4.95 10.69 -0.60
CA ARG A 56 -5.01 11.60 -1.76
C ARG A 56 -5.26 10.91 -3.09
N GLY A 57 -5.22 9.58 -3.13
CA GLY A 57 -5.39 8.81 -4.35
C GLY A 57 -4.36 7.71 -4.49
N PHE A 58 -4.31 7.15 -5.69
CA PHE A 58 -3.40 6.09 -6.04
C PHE A 58 -2.47 6.51 -7.17
N LYS A 59 -1.24 5.98 -7.14
CA LYS A 59 -0.29 6.11 -8.22
C LYS A 59 0.23 4.74 -8.62
N ALA A 60 0.09 4.41 -9.90
CA ALA A 60 0.62 3.16 -10.41
C ALA A 60 2.14 3.08 -10.22
N CYS A 61 2.64 1.97 -9.70
CA CYS A 61 4.08 1.72 -9.69
C CYS A 61 4.55 1.44 -11.13
N SER A 62 5.70 1.99 -11.51
CA SER A 62 6.32 1.73 -12.82
C SER A 62 6.68 0.25 -12.98
N ILE A 63 6.86 -0.22 -14.22
CA ILE A 63 7.25 -1.62 -14.50
C ILE A 63 8.46 -2.05 -13.66
N SER A 64 9.52 -1.23 -13.63
CA SER A 64 10.71 -1.49 -12.81
C SER A 64 10.42 -1.59 -11.30
N GLN A 65 9.46 -0.80 -10.79
CA GLN A 65 9.03 -0.89 -9.39
C GLN A 65 8.22 -2.15 -9.13
N GLN A 66 7.35 -2.57 -10.07
CA GLN A 66 6.61 -3.83 -9.98
C GLN A 66 7.59 -5.00 -9.80
N ASP A 67 8.60 -5.09 -10.68
CA ASP A 67 9.55 -6.20 -10.70
C ASP A 67 10.41 -6.23 -9.42
N PHE A 68 10.87 -5.06 -8.97
CA PHE A 68 11.59 -4.94 -7.70
C PHE A 68 10.75 -5.42 -6.51
N LEU A 69 9.50 -4.96 -6.40
CA LEU A 69 8.60 -5.31 -5.29
C LEU A 69 8.22 -6.79 -5.29
N ARG A 70 8.00 -7.39 -6.46
CA ARG A 70 7.82 -8.86 -6.60
C ARG A 70 9.01 -9.63 -6.04
N GLY A 71 10.23 -9.23 -6.42
CA GLY A 71 11.45 -9.88 -5.95
C GLY A 71 11.68 -9.70 -4.44
N LEU A 72 11.24 -8.59 -3.86
CA LEU A 72 11.36 -8.32 -2.42
C LEU A 72 10.47 -9.26 -1.60
N LEU A 73 9.19 -9.41 -1.98
CA LEU A 73 8.22 -10.23 -1.24
C LEU A 73 8.55 -11.73 -1.28
N LEU A 74 9.09 -12.22 -2.38
CA LEU A 74 9.55 -13.62 -2.51
C LEU A 74 10.75 -13.96 -1.61
N LYS A 75 11.51 -12.97 -1.14
CA LYS A 75 12.66 -13.16 -0.25
C LYS A 75 12.31 -13.04 1.24
N SER A 76 11.11 -12.55 1.54
CA SER A 76 10.62 -12.30 2.90
C SER A 76 9.62 -13.34 3.40
N LEU A 77 9.26 -14.31 2.56
CA LEU A 77 8.49 -15.50 2.88
C LEU A 77 9.40 -16.72 2.83
#